data_AF-E2ADK0-F1
#
_entry.id   AF-E2ADK0-F1
#
_cell.length_a   1.000
_cell.length_b   1.000
_cell.length_c   1.000
_cell.angle_alpha   90.00
_cell.angle_beta   90.00
_cell.angle_gamma   90.00
#
_symmetry.space_group_name_H-M   'P 1'
#
loop_
_entity.id
_entity.type
_entity.pdbx_description
1 polymer ?
#
loop_
_entity_poly.entity_id
_entity_poly.type
_entity_poly.pdbx_seq_one_letter_code
_entity_poly.pdbx_strand_id
1 'polypeptide(L)'
;MLPFSILSRYITKRWFKVQTTTRRNVQSAKDTILHGSVIVISSILVIWLSIFLYTAFYYAYMPSMSYVRPVNMNFKSCDEEKGVCSFPQASVQLTKKQQLLMIGQPYKVNLHLEMPESPANKELGMFMVCVELRSRNGFLVDHTCRSAMLHYRSTLLHMLTTLTFSPMMIFGNVEEKQDVILELFSNFEEDQLRPWLEEKGVAAERSPSFEKKLGPELIVKI
;
A
#
# COMPACT_ATOMS: atom_id res chain seq x y z
N MET A 1 8.54 45.39 -84.27
CA MET A 1 9.40 44.58 -83.37
C MET A 1 9.40 45.03 -81.89
N LEU A 2 8.59 46.02 -81.47
CA LEU A 2 8.58 46.56 -80.10
C LEU A 2 7.51 46.03 -79.10
N PRO A 3 6.38 45.36 -79.48
CA PRO A 3 5.33 45.05 -78.51
C PRO A 3 5.62 43.81 -77.64
N PHE A 4 6.43 42.88 -78.14
CA PHE A 4 6.66 41.58 -77.48
C PHE A 4 7.59 41.69 -76.25
N SER A 5 8.55 42.61 -76.26
CA SER A 5 9.48 42.84 -75.14
C SER A 5 8.80 43.48 -73.93
N ILE A 6 7.77 44.30 -74.16
CA ILE A 6 6.97 44.96 -73.13
C ILE A 6 6.09 43.93 -72.42
N LEU A 7 5.46 43.03 -73.18
CA LEU A 7 4.61 41.96 -72.66
C LEU A 7 5.41 40.95 -71.83
N SER A 8 6.58 40.54 -72.32
CA SER A 8 7.51 39.65 -71.60
C SER A 8 7.98 40.26 -70.28
N ARG A 9 8.34 41.55 -70.26
CA ARG A 9 8.69 42.27 -69.02
C ARG A 9 7.52 42.35 -68.04
N TYR A 10 6.29 42.48 -68.52
CA TYR A 10 5.11 42.51 -67.65
C TYR A 10 4.83 41.14 -67.02
N ILE A 11 4.94 40.07 -67.81
CA ILE A 11 4.74 38.69 -67.35
C ILE A 11 5.80 38.29 -66.32
N THR A 12 7.08 38.54 -66.62
CA THR A 12 8.19 38.22 -65.70
C THR A 12 8.09 39.01 -64.40
N LYS A 13 7.73 40.30 -64.44
CA LYS A 13 7.46 41.09 -63.22
C LYS A 13 6.30 40.51 -62.40
N ARG A 14 5.21 40.11 -63.05
CA ARG A 14 4.04 39.54 -62.37
C ARG A 14 4.37 38.19 -61.73
N TRP A 15 5.13 37.34 -62.42
CA TRP A 15 5.61 36.05 -61.93
C TRP A 15 6.54 36.20 -60.72
N PHE A 16 7.52 37.11 -60.81
CA PHE A 16 8.44 37.39 -59.71
C PHE A 16 7.70 37.98 -58.49
N LYS A 17 6.69 38.83 -58.74
CA LYS A 17 5.84 39.41 -57.68
C LYS A 17 5.01 38.33 -56.98
N VAL A 18 4.43 37.38 -57.72
CA VAL A 18 3.70 36.24 -57.13
C VAL A 18 4.65 35.36 -56.32
N GLN A 19 5.78 34.94 -56.90
CA GLN A 19 6.74 34.05 -56.26
C GLN A 19 7.34 34.63 -54.97
N THR A 20 7.63 35.94 -54.96
CA THR A 20 8.13 36.64 -53.76
C THR A 20 7.06 36.82 -52.69
N THR A 21 5.79 37.01 -53.07
CA THR A 21 4.67 37.10 -52.12
C THR A 21 4.41 35.74 -51.46
N THR A 22 4.41 34.65 -52.23
CA THR A 22 4.21 33.30 -51.70
C THR A 22 5.36 32.88 -50.78
N ARG A 23 6.62 33.12 -51.16
CA ARG A 23 7.78 32.83 -50.29
C ARG A 23 7.73 33.64 -48.99
N ARG A 24 7.39 34.93 -49.04
CA ARG A 24 7.30 35.79 -47.85
C ARG A 24 6.19 35.35 -46.90
N ASN A 25 5.02 34.96 -47.42
CA ASN A 25 3.92 34.44 -46.62
C ASN A 25 4.26 33.08 -45.97
N VAL A 26 4.92 32.18 -46.70
CA VAL A 26 5.36 30.88 -46.16
C VAL A 26 6.44 31.06 -45.11
N GLN A 27 7.37 31.99 -45.29
CA GLN A 27 8.42 32.29 -44.31
C GLN A 27 7.83 32.87 -43.03
N SER A 28 6.92 33.85 -43.16
CA SER A 28 6.22 34.43 -42.02
C SER A 28 5.36 33.40 -41.26
N ALA A 29 4.70 32.49 -41.97
CA ALA A 29 3.93 31.41 -41.33
C ALA A 29 4.83 30.43 -40.57
N LYS A 30 6.00 30.08 -41.12
CA LYS A 30 6.97 29.20 -40.45
C LYS A 30 7.50 29.83 -39.16
N ASP A 31 7.86 31.12 -39.18
CA ASP A 31 8.36 31.80 -37.97
C ASP A 31 7.27 31.86 -36.88
N THR A 32 6.02 32.18 -37.22
CA THR A 32 4.91 32.20 -36.25
C THR A 32 4.64 30.81 -35.65
N ILE A 33 4.67 29.75 -36.46
CA ILE A 33 4.49 28.37 -36.00
C ILE A 33 5.64 27.93 -35.10
N LEU A 34 6.89 28.25 -35.46
CA LEU A 34 8.06 27.90 -34.65
C LEU A 34 8.02 28.62 -33.29
N HIS A 35 7.76 29.92 -33.26
CA HIS A 35 7.63 30.67 -32.01
C HIS A 35 6.48 30.16 -31.14
N GLY A 36 5.32 29.86 -31.73
CA GLY A 36 4.19 29.25 -31.00
C GLY A 36 4.52 27.87 -30.46
N SER A 37 5.17 27.02 -31.27
CA SER A 37 5.62 25.69 -30.86
C SER A 37 6.62 25.74 -29.72
N VAL A 38 7.58 26.67 -29.74
CA VAL A 38 8.57 26.84 -28.67
C VAL A 38 7.88 27.24 -27.36
N ILE A 39 6.89 28.14 -27.40
CA ILE A 39 6.13 28.54 -26.21
C ILE A 39 5.33 27.36 -25.63
N VAL A 40 4.67 26.58 -26.49
CA VAL A 40 3.88 25.41 -26.06
C VAL A 40 4.78 24.31 -25.52
N ILE A 41 5.91 24.03 -26.17
CA ILE A 41 6.88 23.04 -25.68
C ILE A 41 7.48 23.50 -24.35
N SER A 42 7.82 24.77 -24.22
CA SER A 42 8.33 25.35 -22.98
C SER A 42 7.32 25.22 -21.83
N SER A 43 6.04 25.52 -22.07
CA SER A 43 5.01 25.37 -21.03
C SER A 43 4.80 23.91 -20.62
N ILE A 44 4.80 22.98 -21.57
CA ILE A 44 4.73 21.54 -21.28
C ILE A 44 5.94 21.09 -20.45
N LEU A 45 7.15 21.54 -20.80
CA LEU A 45 8.37 21.21 -20.05
C LEU A 45 8.33 21.77 -18.62
N VAL A 46 7.84 22.99 -18.43
CA VAL A 46 7.68 23.59 -17.10
C VAL A 46 6.65 22.80 -16.26
N ILE A 47 5.51 22.42 -16.84
CA ILE A 47 4.50 21.61 -16.15
C ILE A 47 5.08 20.23 -15.79
N TRP A 48 5.77 19.60 -16.73
CA TRP A 48 6.37 18.29 -16.51
C TRP A 48 7.45 18.33 -15.42
N LEU A 49 8.32 19.35 -15.45
CA LEU A 49 9.34 19.57 -14.42
C LEU A 49 8.70 19.83 -13.05
N SER A 50 7.60 20.59 -13.00
CA SER A 50 6.85 20.85 -11.76
C SER A 50 6.29 19.56 -11.15
N ILE A 51 5.65 18.71 -11.96
CA ILE A 51 5.10 17.42 -11.50
C ILE A 51 6.23 16.50 -11.03
N PHE A 52 7.33 16.42 -11.81
CA PHE A 52 8.48 15.60 -11.46
C PHE A 52 9.12 16.04 -10.14
N LEU A 53 9.36 17.34 -9.98
CA LEU A 53 9.95 17.91 -8.77
C LEU A 53 9.04 17.68 -7.56
N TYR A 54 7.73 17.92 -7.69
CA TYR A 54 6.76 17.65 -6.63
C TYR A 54 6.79 16.17 -6.21
N THR A 55 6.78 15.26 -7.18
CA THR A 55 6.83 13.81 -6.94
C THR A 55 8.11 13.41 -6.21
N ALA A 56 9.26 13.94 -6.64
CA ALA A 56 10.55 13.70 -6.02
C ALA A 56 10.59 14.20 -4.57
N PHE A 57 10.11 15.43 -4.31
CA PHE A 57 10.01 15.96 -2.95
C PHE A 57 9.06 15.14 -2.09
N TYR A 58 7.90 14.75 -2.63
CA TYR A 58 6.93 13.93 -1.91
C TYR A 58 7.57 12.63 -1.43
N TYR A 59 8.20 11.87 -2.33
CA TYR A 59 8.81 10.59 -1.94
C TYR A 59 10.13 10.70 -1.16
N ALA A 60 10.88 11.79 -1.31
CA ALA A 60 12.12 11.99 -0.56
C ALA A 60 11.88 12.41 0.89
N TYR A 61 10.80 13.15 1.17
CA TYR A 61 10.55 13.75 2.48
C TYR A 61 9.36 13.16 3.23
N MET A 62 8.33 12.62 2.57
CA MET A 62 7.23 11.96 3.29
C MET A 62 7.67 10.55 3.69
N PRO A 63 7.92 10.28 4.98
CA PRO A 63 8.20 8.92 5.43
C PRO A 63 6.97 8.04 5.25
N SER A 64 7.19 6.72 5.23
CA SER A 64 6.09 5.76 5.25
C SER A 64 5.25 5.94 6.52
N MET A 65 3.96 6.27 6.35
CA MET A 65 3.00 6.54 7.44
C MET A 65 2.49 5.27 8.16
N SER A 66 2.92 4.09 7.74
CA SER A 66 2.55 2.83 8.40
C SER A 66 3.64 1.79 8.21
N TYR A 67 4.02 1.09 9.27
CA TYR A 67 4.99 0.01 9.23
C TYR A 67 4.30 -1.34 9.39
N VAL A 68 4.54 -2.23 8.42
CA VAL A 68 4.04 -3.60 8.43
C VAL A 68 5.13 -4.55 8.91
N ARG A 69 4.82 -5.41 9.87
CA ARG A 69 5.68 -6.54 10.27
C ARG A 69 4.91 -7.86 10.33
N PRO A 70 5.43 -8.93 9.70
CA PRO A 70 4.83 -10.25 9.80
C PRO A 70 5.08 -10.85 11.18
N VAL A 71 4.09 -11.56 11.70
CA VAL A 71 4.09 -12.20 13.02
C VAL A 71 3.81 -13.67 12.84
N ASN A 72 4.84 -14.48 13.10
CA ASN A 72 4.75 -15.93 12.96
C ASN A 72 4.37 -16.55 14.31
N MET A 73 3.21 -17.21 14.35
CA MET A 73 2.71 -17.91 15.52
C MET A 73 3.45 -19.23 15.73
N ASN A 74 3.96 -19.42 16.94
CA ASN A 74 4.56 -20.66 17.41
C ASN A 74 3.65 -21.31 18.46
N PHE A 75 3.66 -22.63 18.50
CA PHE A 75 2.97 -23.43 19.51
C PHE A 75 3.95 -24.43 20.12
N LYS A 76 3.73 -24.78 21.38
CA LYS A 76 4.46 -25.87 22.04
C LYS A 76 3.63 -27.14 21.93
N SER A 77 4.21 -28.17 21.33
CA SER A 77 3.66 -29.53 21.36
C SER A 77 3.72 -30.07 22.79
N CYS A 78 2.72 -30.86 23.18
CA CYS A 78 2.80 -31.66 24.41
C CYS A 78 3.92 -32.72 24.27
N ASP A 79 4.68 -32.96 25.33
CA ASP A 79 5.74 -33.99 25.31
C ASP A 79 5.17 -35.42 25.36
N GLU A 80 3.98 -35.61 25.95
CA GLU A 80 3.41 -36.95 26.24
C GLU A 80 2.24 -37.35 25.33
N GLU A 81 1.54 -36.40 24.70
CA GLU A 81 0.40 -36.66 23.81
C GLU A 81 0.53 -35.94 22.46
N LYS A 82 -0.06 -36.51 21.41
CA LYS A 82 -0.20 -35.82 20.12
C LYS A 82 -1.25 -34.72 20.26
N GLY A 83 -0.80 -33.52 20.62
CA GLY A 83 -1.65 -32.33 20.72
C GLY A 83 -0.86 -31.06 20.98
N VAL A 84 -1.56 -29.93 20.86
CA VAL A 84 -1.02 -28.60 21.19
C VAL A 84 -1.36 -28.27 22.65
N CYS A 85 -0.33 -28.18 23.49
CA CYS A 85 -0.49 -27.93 24.94
C CYS A 85 -0.51 -26.45 25.31
N SER A 86 -0.08 -25.57 24.40
CA SER A 86 -0.02 -24.13 24.65
C SER A 86 -0.89 -23.35 23.69
N PHE A 87 -1.36 -22.20 24.13
CA PHE A 87 -1.93 -21.21 23.22
C PHE A 87 -0.89 -20.77 22.16
N PRO A 88 -1.34 -20.41 20.94
CA PRO A 88 -0.44 -19.87 19.93
C PRO A 88 0.14 -18.53 20.41
N GLN A 89 1.47 -18.44 20.37
CA GLN A 89 2.23 -17.27 20.81
C GLN A 89 3.23 -16.87 19.74
N ALA A 90 3.35 -15.57 19.48
CA ALA A 90 4.34 -15.03 18.56
C ALA A 90 5.16 -13.93 19.22
N SER A 91 6.45 -13.84 18.86
CA SER A 91 7.34 -12.78 19.32
C SER A 91 7.89 -12.01 18.13
N VAL A 92 7.86 -10.69 18.20
CA VAL A 92 8.23 -9.78 17.11
C VAL A 92 9.27 -8.80 17.63
N GLN A 93 10.29 -8.49 16.83
CA GLN A 93 11.25 -7.44 17.19
C GLN A 93 11.00 -6.22 16.32
N LEU A 94 10.41 -5.16 16.90
CA LEU A 94 10.07 -3.94 16.18
C LEU A 94 11.30 -3.08 15.83
N THR A 95 12.36 -3.14 16.63
CA THR A 95 13.40 -2.08 16.69
C THR A 95 14.80 -2.55 16.29
N LYS A 96 14.94 -3.49 15.34
CA LYS A 96 16.27 -4.09 15.10
C LYS A 96 17.22 -3.24 14.23
N LYS A 97 16.74 -2.32 13.38
CA LYS A 97 17.63 -1.59 12.44
C LYS A 97 17.24 -0.17 12.04
N GLN A 98 16.01 0.27 12.28
CA GLN A 98 15.55 1.61 11.92
C GLN A 98 14.69 2.09 13.09
N GLN A 99 14.86 3.34 13.48
CA GLN A 99 13.99 4.00 14.44
C GLN A 99 12.62 4.17 13.77
N LEU A 100 11.82 3.10 13.79
CA LEU A 100 10.54 3.01 13.07
C LEU A 100 9.54 4.03 13.59
N LEU A 101 9.66 4.38 14.88
CA LEU A 101 8.75 5.28 15.57
C LEU A 101 9.52 6.56 15.90
N MET A 102 8.93 7.69 15.53
CA MET A 102 9.42 9.01 15.92
C MET A 102 9.03 9.26 17.37
N ILE A 103 9.98 9.68 18.18
CA ILE A 103 9.77 9.93 19.60
C ILE A 103 8.77 11.08 19.79
N GLY A 104 7.83 10.93 20.74
CA GLY A 104 6.85 11.96 21.10
C GLY A 104 5.64 12.06 20.17
N GLN A 105 5.47 11.12 19.23
CA GLN A 105 4.27 10.99 18.43
C GLN A 105 3.43 9.80 18.93
N PRO A 106 2.12 9.97 19.14
CA PRO A 106 1.24 8.84 19.49
C PRO A 106 0.99 7.96 18.25
N TYR A 107 1.27 6.67 18.38
CA TYR A 107 1.05 5.65 17.36
C TYR A 107 -0.15 4.75 17.67
N LYS A 108 -0.72 4.19 16.60
CA LYS A 108 -1.81 3.20 16.69
C LYS A 108 -1.29 1.84 16.27
N VAL A 109 -1.31 0.88 17.19
CA VAL A 109 -0.89 -0.49 16.89
C VAL A 109 -2.12 -1.32 16.55
N ASN A 110 -2.21 -1.73 15.28
CA ASN A 110 -3.27 -2.59 14.78
C ASN A 110 -2.74 -3.97 14.44
N LEU A 111 -3.46 -5.00 14.90
CA LEU A 111 -3.20 -6.38 14.54
C LEU A 111 -4.15 -6.79 13.42
N HIS A 112 -3.58 -7.12 12.26
CA HIS A 112 -4.32 -7.77 11.19
C HIS A 112 -4.15 -9.28 11.32
N LEU A 113 -5.23 -9.97 11.64
CA LEU A 113 -5.29 -11.42 11.76
C LEU A 113 -6.04 -11.99 10.56
N GLU A 114 -5.33 -12.66 9.66
CA GLU A 114 -5.91 -13.37 8.53
C GLU A 114 -6.37 -14.77 8.98
N MET A 115 -7.66 -15.09 8.77
CA MET A 115 -8.23 -16.39 9.13
C MET A 115 -9.04 -17.01 7.99
N PRO A 116 -8.87 -18.33 7.72
CA PRO A 116 -9.71 -19.02 6.75
C PRO A 116 -11.13 -19.18 7.28
N GLU A 117 -12.11 -19.14 6.38
CA GLU A 117 -13.55 -19.34 6.68
C GLU A 117 -13.91 -20.84 6.91
N SER A 118 -13.10 -21.55 7.69
CA SER A 118 -13.33 -22.97 8.00
C SER A 118 -14.52 -23.17 8.96
N PRO A 119 -15.23 -24.31 8.93
CA PRO A 119 -16.33 -24.57 9.87
C PRO A 119 -15.86 -24.52 11.34
N ALA A 120 -14.66 -25.05 11.61
CA ALA A 120 -14.04 -24.97 12.93
C ALA A 120 -13.83 -23.51 13.36
N ASN A 121 -13.40 -22.62 12.44
CA ASN A 121 -13.19 -21.20 12.73
C ASN A 121 -14.50 -20.41 12.87
N LYS A 122 -15.55 -20.82 12.14
CA LYS A 122 -16.88 -20.21 12.23
C LYS A 122 -17.55 -20.51 13.59
N GLU A 123 -17.32 -21.70 14.13
CA GLU A 123 -17.88 -22.13 15.42
C GLU A 123 -17.14 -21.61 16.65
N LEU A 124 -15.97 -20.97 16.46
CA LEU A 124 -15.18 -20.39 17.57
C LEU A 124 -15.94 -19.33 18.38
N GLY A 125 -16.85 -18.59 17.72
CA GLY A 125 -17.50 -17.43 18.31
C GLY A 125 -16.49 -16.33 18.65
N MET A 126 -16.69 -15.68 19.80
CA MET A 126 -15.77 -14.65 20.29
C MET A 126 -14.50 -15.31 20.83
N PHE A 127 -13.33 -14.80 20.43
CA PHE A 127 -12.02 -15.15 20.99
C PHE A 127 -11.31 -13.91 21.53
N MET A 128 -10.27 -14.10 22.35
CA MET A 128 -9.49 -13.01 22.95
C MET A 128 -8.07 -13.04 22.38
N VAL A 129 -7.53 -11.85 22.11
CA VAL A 129 -6.14 -11.66 21.70
C VAL A 129 -5.49 -10.71 22.68
N CYS A 130 -4.40 -11.16 23.29
CA CYS A 130 -3.63 -10.38 24.25
C CYS A 130 -2.25 -10.08 23.68
N VAL A 131 -1.76 -8.87 23.94
CA VAL A 131 -0.45 -8.41 23.51
C VAL A 131 0.30 -7.85 24.70
N GLU A 132 1.51 -8.34 24.88
CA GLU A 132 2.43 -7.93 25.94
C GLU A 132 3.62 -7.20 25.33
N LEU A 133 3.76 -5.92 25.67
CA LEU A 133 4.94 -5.14 25.32
C LEU A 133 5.99 -5.40 26.39
N ARG A 134 7.17 -5.84 25.96
CA ARG A 134 8.32 -6.07 26.85
C ARG A 134 9.50 -5.17 26.47
N SER A 135 10.25 -4.78 27.48
CA SER A 135 11.51 -4.07 27.30
C SER A 135 12.65 -5.02 26.97
N ARG A 136 13.80 -4.47 26.53
CA ARG A 136 15.03 -5.24 26.27
C ARG A 136 15.42 -6.14 27.46
N ASN A 137 15.17 -5.65 28.66
CA ASN A 137 15.54 -6.31 29.90
C ASN A 137 14.49 -7.35 30.37
N GLY A 138 13.46 -7.62 29.55
CA GLY A 138 12.40 -8.59 29.83
C GLY A 138 11.28 -8.08 30.75
N PHE A 139 11.33 -6.83 31.20
CA PHE A 139 10.27 -6.23 32.01
C PHE A 139 9.01 -5.99 31.17
N LEU A 140 7.85 -6.31 31.74
CA LEU A 140 6.55 -5.97 31.17
C LEU A 140 6.36 -4.46 31.25
N VAL A 141 5.98 -3.89 30.11
CA VAL A 141 5.82 -2.46 29.90
C VAL A 141 4.35 -2.11 29.98
N ASP A 142 3.60 -2.82 29.15
CA ASP A 142 2.19 -2.63 28.96
C ASP A 142 1.60 -3.95 28.44
N HIS A 143 0.31 -4.12 28.67
CA HIS A 143 -0.44 -5.31 28.33
C HIS A 143 -1.88 -4.95 28.00
N THR A 144 -2.36 -5.43 26.85
CA THR A 144 -3.73 -5.19 26.37
C THR A 144 -4.35 -6.49 25.88
N CYS A 145 -5.63 -6.69 26.18
CA CYS A 145 -6.43 -7.79 25.66
C CYS A 145 -7.66 -7.25 24.96
N ARG A 146 -7.92 -7.74 23.74
CA ARG A 146 -9.08 -7.38 22.92
C ARG A 146 -9.84 -8.62 22.51
N SER A 147 -11.15 -8.58 22.60
CA SER A 147 -12.00 -9.61 22.02
C SER A 147 -12.19 -9.37 20.51
N ALA A 148 -12.23 -10.45 19.75
CA ALA A 148 -12.54 -10.46 18.33
C ALA A 148 -13.44 -11.63 17.99
N MET A 149 -14.06 -11.56 16.81
CA MET A 149 -14.96 -12.59 16.31
C MET A 149 -14.87 -12.62 14.78
N LEU A 150 -14.94 -13.80 14.16
CA LEU A 150 -15.16 -13.87 12.71
C LEU A 150 -16.54 -13.32 12.37
N HIS A 151 -16.66 -12.65 11.22
CA HIS A 151 -17.95 -12.12 10.82
C HIS A 151 -18.84 -13.29 10.41
N TYR A 152 -19.93 -13.49 11.14
CA TYR A 152 -20.86 -14.57 10.84
C TYR A 152 -21.52 -14.34 9.48
N ARG A 153 -21.56 -15.39 8.66
CA ARG A 153 -22.28 -15.46 7.39
C ARG A 153 -23.15 -16.70 7.39
N SER A 154 -24.38 -16.57 6.88
CA SER A 154 -25.29 -17.72 6.78
C SER A 154 -24.79 -18.73 5.74
N THR A 155 -25.17 -20.00 5.91
CA THR A 155 -24.81 -21.08 4.98
C THR A 155 -25.31 -20.82 3.55
N LEU A 156 -26.52 -20.27 3.41
CA LEU A 156 -27.08 -19.89 2.12
C LEU A 156 -26.26 -18.78 1.47
N LEU A 157 -25.90 -17.74 2.22
CA LEU A 157 -25.08 -16.64 1.71
C LEU A 157 -23.72 -17.15 1.25
N HIS A 158 -23.09 -18.02 2.05
CA HIS A 158 -21.80 -18.64 1.70
C HIS A 158 -21.90 -19.44 0.40
N MET A 159 -22.94 -20.28 0.24
CA MET A 159 -23.17 -21.02 -1.02
C MET A 159 -23.38 -20.08 -2.22
N LEU A 160 -24.15 -19.01 -2.06
CA LEU A 160 -24.39 -18.04 -3.12
C LEU A 160 -23.10 -17.30 -3.51
N THR A 161 -22.28 -16.90 -2.53
CA THR A 161 -21.01 -16.22 -2.79
C THR A 161 -19.99 -17.15 -3.43
N THR A 162 -19.85 -18.38 -2.94
CA THR A 162 -18.93 -19.37 -3.52
C THR A 162 -19.37 -19.76 -4.93
N LEU A 163 -20.67 -19.87 -5.21
CA LEU A 163 -21.17 -20.12 -6.57
C LEU A 163 -20.89 -18.93 -7.51
N THR A 164 -21.16 -17.71 -7.05
CA THR A 164 -20.98 -16.47 -7.84
C THR A 164 -19.51 -16.22 -8.16
N PHE A 165 -18.62 -16.46 -7.19
CA PHE A 165 -17.17 -16.26 -7.34
C PHE A 165 -16.40 -17.54 -7.68
N SER A 166 -17.09 -18.66 -7.95
CA SER A 166 -16.47 -19.96 -8.27
C SER A 166 -15.40 -19.92 -9.36
N PRO A 167 -15.59 -19.26 -10.53
CA PRO A 167 -14.53 -19.23 -11.54
C PRO A 167 -13.27 -18.54 -11.02
N MET A 168 -13.42 -17.44 -10.27
CA MET A 168 -12.30 -16.66 -9.77
C MET A 168 -11.50 -17.42 -8.70
N MET A 169 -12.18 -18.23 -7.89
CA MET A 169 -11.57 -19.11 -6.89
C MET A 169 -10.81 -20.28 -7.52
N ILE A 170 -11.36 -20.90 -8.57
CA ILE A 170 -10.70 -22.02 -9.28
C ILE A 170 -9.40 -21.55 -9.95
N PHE A 171 -9.40 -20.35 -10.52
CA PHE A 171 -8.18 -19.74 -11.07
C PHE A 171 -7.23 -19.18 -10.00
N GLY A 172 -7.53 -19.35 -8.70
CA GLY A 172 -6.67 -18.95 -7.59
C GLY A 172 -6.54 -17.43 -7.38
N ASN A 173 -7.45 -16.63 -7.96
CA ASN A 173 -7.41 -15.16 -7.79
C ASN A 173 -8.10 -14.70 -6.50
N VAL A 174 -8.96 -15.54 -5.92
CA VAL A 174 -9.70 -15.27 -4.67
C VAL A 174 -9.63 -16.50 -3.78
N GLU A 175 -9.33 -16.29 -2.49
CA GLU A 175 -9.27 -17.31 -1.46
C GLU A 175 -10.38 -17.10 -0.41
N GLU A 176 -10.82 -18.18 0.24
CA GLU A 176 -11.81 -18.14 1.33
C GLU A 176 -11.18 -17.73 2.67
N LYS A 177 -10.78 -16.46 2.75
CA LYS A 177 -10.16 -15.86 3.92
C LYS A 177 -10.88 -14.60 4.38
N GLN A 178 -10.76 -14.32 5.66
CA GLN A 178 -11.30 -13.13 6.30
C GLN A 178 -10.25 -12.44 7.15
N ASP A 179 -10.06 -11.15 6.93
CA ASP A 179 -9.17 -10.31 7.74
C ASP A 179 -9.94 -9.76 8.95
N VAL A 180 -9.38 -9.96 10.14
CA VAL A 180 -9.89 -9.39 11.39
C VAL A 180 -8.87 -8.38 11.90
N ILE A 181 -9.29 -7.11 11.97
CA ILE A 181 -8.44 -5.99 12.40
C ILE A 181 -8.77 -5.67 13.85
N LEU A 182 -7.79 -5.78 14.74
CA LEU A 182 -7.90 -5.40 16.15
C LEU A 182 -7.02 -4.18 16.46
N GLU A 183 -7.62 -3.11 16.98
CA GLU A 183 -6.86 -1.98 17.55
C GLU A 183 -6.41 -2.34 18.97
N LEU A 184 -5.11 -2.62 19.12
CA LEU A 184 -4.53 -3.05 20.39
C LEU A 184 -4.23 -1.83 21.28
N PHE A 185 -3.50 -0.87 20.72
CA PHE A 185 -3.11 0.39 21.36
C PHE A 185 -3.50 1.58 20.47
N SER A 186 -4.18 2.56 21.04
CA SER A 186 -4.69 3.73 20.31
C SER A 186 -3.81 4.98 20.41
N ASN A 187 -3.04 5.12 21.49
CA ASN A 187 -2.15 6.25 21.77
C ASN A 187 -0.83 5.75 22.37
N PHE A 188 -0.10 4.91 21.64
CA PHE A 188 1.18 4.40 22.09
C PHE A 188 2.28 5.45 21.87
N GLU A 189 2.95 5.88 22.94
CA GLU A 189 4.07 6.83 22.87
C GLU A 189 5.37 6.13 23.31
N GLU A 190 6.44 6.31 22.53
CA GLU A 190 7.73 5.72 22.85
C GLU A 190 8.50 6.56 23.88
N ASP A 191 8.80 5.97 25.05
CA ASP A 191 9.53 6.60 26.16
C ASP A 191 11.05 6.65 25.88
N GLN A 192 11.63 7.85 25.89
CA GLN A 192 13.06 8.06 25.61
C GLN A 192 14.01 7.36 26.59
N LEU A 193 13.59 7.18 27.86
CA LEU A 193 14.46 6.62 28.90
C LEU A 193 14.51 5.09 28.87
N ARG A 194 13.58 4.43 28.15
CA ARG A 194 13.48 2.97 28.08
C ARG A 194 13.13 2.53 26.65
N PRO A 195 14.09 2.57 25.70
CA PRO A 195 13.85 2.09 24.35
C PRO A 195 13.53 0.59 24.35
N TRP A 196 12.41 0.23 23.72
CA TRP A 196 11.94 -1.14 23.62
C TRP A 196 12.72 -1.88 22.52
N LEU A 197 13.26 -3.06 22.84
CA LEU A 197 14.04 -3.87 21.88
C LEU A 197 13.46 -5.27 21.66
N GLU A 198 12.36 -5.64 22.34
CA GLU A 198 11.79 -6.98 22.20
C GLU A 198 10.29 -7.03 22.56
N GLU A 199 9.40 -7.00 21.56
CA GLU A 199 7.99 -7.35 21.77
C GLU A 199 7.90 -8.88 21.85
N LYS A 200 7.93 -9.41 23.07
CA LYS A 200 7.58 -10.80 23.29
C LYS A 200 6.09 -10.92 23.51
N GLY A 201 5.38 -11.43 22.51
CA GLY A 201 4.08 -12.06 22.71
C GLY A 201 2.89 -11.26 22.16
N VAL A 202 2.51 -11.52 20.91
CA VAL A 202 1.07 -11.62 20.61
C VAL A 202 0.67 -13.02 21.08
N ALA A 203 0.00 -13.10 22.22
CA ALA A 203 -0.57 -14.32 22.76
C ALA A 203 -2.08 -14.29 22.49
N ALA A 204 -2.54 -15.10 21.53
CA ALA A 204 -3.98 -15.30 21.37
C ALA A 204 -4.43 -16.35 22.39
N GLU A 205 -4.97 -15.90 23.53
CA GLU A 205 -5.38 -16.77 24.63
C GLU A 205 -6.84 -17.22 24.46
N ARG A 206 -7.07 -18.47 24.00
CA ARG A 206 -8.35 -19.19 24.23
C ARG A 206 -8.29 -20.71 24.02
N SER A 207 -8.98 -21.42 24.93
CA SER A 207 -9.45 -22.83 25.03
C SER A 207 -8.79 -23.95 24.17
N PRO A 208 -8.41 -25.11 24.76
CA PRO A 208 -7.53 -26.14 24.16
C PRO A 208 -8.06 -26.93 22.94
N SER A 209 -9.16 -26.53 22.31
CA SER A 209 -9.69 -27.18 21.09
C SER A 209 -9.23 -26.53 19.78
N PHE A 210 -8.33 -25.55 19.88
CA PHE A 210 -7.89 -24.70 18.76
C PHE A 210 -6.77 -25.35 17.93
N GLU A 211 -7.01 -26.57 17.45
CA GLU A 211 -6.00 -27.32 16.71
C GLU A 211 -6.42 -27.47 15.24
N LYS A 212 -5.69 -26.74 14.39
CA LYS A 212 -5.58 -26.83 12.91
C LYS A 212 -6.27 -25.67 12.17
N LYS A 213 -5.43 -24.89 11.48
CA LYS A 213 -5.73 -23.91 10.41
C LYS A 213 -5.83 -22.44 10.84
N LEU A 214 -4.85 -21.95 11.59
CA LEU A 214 -4.48 -20.53 11.50
C LEU A 214 -3.37 -20.40 10.44
N GLY A 215 -3.59 -19.60 9.41
CA GLY A 215 -2.54 -19.21 8.47
C GLY A 215 -1.48 -18.38 9.20
N PRO A 216 -0.20 -18.46 8.82
CA PRO A 216 0.90 -17.87 9.58
C PRO A 216 1.08 -16.35 9.40
N GLU A 217 0.19 -15.65 8.71
CA GLU A 217 0.43 -14.24 8.35
C GLU A 217 -0.43 -13.28 9.18
N LEU A 218 0.14 -12.88 10.31
CA LEU A 218 -0.35 -11.72 11.04
C LEU A 218 0.49 -10.51 10.65
N ILE A 219 -0.18 -9.44 10.24
CA ILE A 219 0.45 -8.19 9.83
C ILE A 219 0.20 -7.16 10.93
N VAL A 220 1.23 -6.82 11.70
CA VAL A 220 1.14 -5.66 12.60
C VAL A 220 1.30 -4.41 11.74
N LYS A 221 0.28 -3.55 11.73
CA LYS A 221 0.38 -2.19 11.19
C LYS A 221 0.49 -1.21 12.33
N ILE A 222 1.65 -0.58 12.44
CA ILE A 222 1.95 0.51 13.38
C ILE A 222 1.95 1.84 12.62
#